data_AF-A0A349WA95-F1
#
_entry.id   AF-A0A349WA95-F1
#
_cell.length_a   1.000
_cell.length_b   1.000
_cell.length_c   1.000
_cell.angle_alpha   90.00
_cell.angle_beta   90.00
_cell.angle_gamma   90.00
#
_symmetry.space_group_name_H-M   'P 1'
#
loop_
_entity.id
_entity.type
_entity.pdbx_description
1 polymer ?
#
loop_
_entity_poly.entity_id
_entity_poly.type
_entity_poly.pdbx_seq_one_letter_code
_entity_poly.pdbx_strand_id
1 'polypeptide(L)' 'VFCAGEMLDWEARTGGYLLTACLSTGVRAGRGAAQWVHSRRQPGP' A
#
# COMPACT_ATOMS: atom_id res chain seq x y z
N VAL A 1 -5.97 -7.52 -4.82
CA VAL A 1 -4.70 -7.65 -4.08
C VAL A 1 -4.11 -6.26 -3.92
N PHE A 2 -3.48 -5.96 -2.78
CA PHE A 2 -2.80 -4.70 -2.54
C PHE A 2 -1.29 -4.98 -2.48
N CYS A 3 -0.47 -4.13 -3.10
CA CYS A 3 1.00 -4.26 -3.15
C CYS A 3 1.66 -2.97 -2.64
N ALA A 4 2.86 -3.09 -2.11
CA ALA A 4 3.68 -1.98 -1.63
C ALA A 4 5.17 -2.32 -1.76
N GLY A 5 6.02 -1.29 -1.72
CA GLY A 5 7.47 -1.44 -1.77
C GLY A 5 7.97 -1.98 -3.09
N GLU A 6 8.95 -2.87 -3.02
CA GLU A 6 9.61 -3.53 -4.16
C GLU A 6 8.67 -4.40 -5.02
N MET A 7 7.52 -4.84 -4.48
CA MET A 7 6.56 -5.62 -5.25
C MET A 7 5.88 -4.81 -6.37
N LEU A 8 6.01 -3.48 -6.33
CA LEU A 8 5.63 -2.60 -7.41
C LEU A 8 6.77 -2.66 -8.44
N ASP A 9 6.46 -2.80 -9.71
CA ASP A 9 7.46 -2.95 -10.78
C ASP A 9 8.20 -1.62 -11.03
N TRP A 10 9.12 -1.28 -10.13
CA TRP A 10 9.97 -0.09 -10.19
C TRP A 10 11.30 -0.38 -9.48
N GLU A 11 12.34 0.37 -9.85
CA GLU A 11 13.66 0.24 -9.24
C GLU A 11 14.03 1.44 -8.37
N ALA A 12 14.47 1.15 -7.15
CA ALA A 12 14.91 2.18 -6.22
C ALA A 12 16.34 2.67 -6.53
N ARG A 13 16.53 4.00 -6.52
CA ARG A 13 17.88 4.59 -6.46
C ARG A 13 18.55 4.25 -5.12
N THR A 14 19.88 4.23 -5.09
CA THR A 14 20.65 4.10 -3.84
C THR A 14 20.41 5.29 -2.90
N GLY A 15 20.83 5.17 -1.64
CA GLY A 15 20.63 6.24 -0.66
C GLY A 15 19.27 6.20 0.06
N GLY A 16 18.71 5.00 0.25
CA GLY A 16 17.54 4.79 1.11
C GLY A 16 16.18 4.97 0.43
N TYR A 17 16.12 5.19 -0.88
CA TYR A 17 14.85 5.35 -1.61
C TYR A 17 13.97 4.11 -1.53
N LEU A 18 14.55 2.91 -1.44
CA LEU A 18 13.79 1.67 -1.23
C LEU A 18 12.99 1.75 0.07
N LEU A 19 13.61 2.12 1.18
CA LEU A 19 12.93 2.25 2.47
C LEU A 19 11.88 3.36 2.45
N THR A 20 12.20 4.51 1.86
CA THR A 20 11.24 5.62 1.69
C THR A 20 10.02 5.19 0.89
N ALA A 21 10.23 4.46 -0.21
CA ALA A 21 9.16 3.94 -1.03
C ALA A 21 8.35 2.85 -0.30
N CYS A 22 9.00 1.90 0.37
CA CYS A 22 8.31 0.89 1.18
C CYS A 22 7.41 1.52 2.26
N LEU A 23 7.89 2.54 2.98
CA LEU A 23 7.09 3.21 4.01
C LEU A 23 5.94 4.03 3.41
N SER A 24 6.20 4.81 2.37
CA SER A 24 5.16 5.65 1.73
C SER A 24 4.07 4.81 1.04
N THR A 25 4.46 3.81 0.26
CA THR A 25 3.52 2.91 -0.42
C THR A 25 2.82 1.96 0.57
N GLY A 26 3.49 1.55 1.65
CA GLY A 26 2.90 0.77 2.73
C GLY A 26 1.74 1.49 3.41
N VAL A 27 1.90 2.79 3.72
CA VAL A 27 0.81 3.62 4.24
C VAL A 27 -0.36 3.69 3.27
N ARG A 28 -0.10 3.82 1.96
CA ARG A 28 -1.15 3.87 0.94
C ARG A 28 -1.89 2.53 0.82
N ALA A 29 -1.16 1.43 0.69
CA ALA A 29 -1.74 0.09 0.57
C ALA A 29 -2.54 -0.30 1.82
N GLY A 30 -2.00 -0.03 3.01
CA GLY A 30 -2.67 -0.31 4.29
C GLY A 30 -3.97 0.48 4.47
N ARG A 31 -3.96 1.79 4.16
CA ARG A 31 -5.19 2.60 4.18
C ARG A 31 -6.23 2.10 3.19
N GLY A 32 -5.82 1.73 1.97
CA GLY A 32 -6.71 1.15 0.96
C GLY A 32 -7.33 -0.17 1.41
N ALA A 33 -6.52 -1.07 1.99
CA ALA A 33 -7.01 -2.34 2.53
C ALA A 33 -8.00 -2.14 3.69
N ALA A 34 -7.70 -1.24 4.64
CA ALA A 34 -8.59 -0.93 5.76
C ALA A 34 -9.93 -0.36 5.29
N GLN A 35 -9.91 0.59 4.35
CA GLN A 35 -11.13 1.14 3.75
C GLN A 35 -11.94 0.08 3.02
N TRP A 36 -11.30 -0.80 2.28
CA TRP A 36 -11.97 -1.90 1.56
C TRP A 36 -12.64 -2.89 2.53
N VAL A 37 -12.00 -3.22 3.65
CA VAL A 37 -12.64 -4.04 4.69
C VAL A 37 -13.84 -3.32 5.29
N HIS A 38 -13.71 -2.01 5.56
CA HIS A 38 -14.80 -1.22 6.13
C HIS A 38 -16.00 -1.11 5.18
N SER A 39 -15.77 -0.86 3.89
CA SER A 39 -16.83 -0.78 2.88
C SER A 39 -17.51 -2.13 2.64
N ARG A 40 -16.78 -3.24 2.74
CA ARG A 40 -17.35 -4.60 2.67
C ARG A 40 -18.13 -5.01 3.91
N ARG A 41 -17.88 -4.37 5.05
CA ARG A 41 -18.57 -4.67 6.32
C ARG A 41 -19.92 -3.98 6.46
N GLN A 42 -20.23 -2.98 5.63
CA GLN A 42 -21.57 -2.40 5.61
C GLN A 42 -22.47 -3.36 4.82
N PRO A 43 -23.48 -4.00 5.46
CA PRO A 43 -24.57 -4.58 4.68
C PRO A 43 -25.25 -3.43 3.95
N GLY A 44 -25.55 -3.62 2.65
CA GLY A 44 -26.46 -2.72 1.96
C GLY A 44 -27.82 -2.67 2.68
N PRO A 45 -28.64 -1.64 2.41
CA PRO A 45 -29.98 -1.54 2.99
C PRO A 45 -30.83 -2.80 2.75
#